data_AF-A0A429WT82-F1
#
_entry.id   AF-A0A429WT82-F1
#
_cell.length_a   1.000
_cell.length_b   1.000
_cell.length_c   1.000
_cell.angle_alpha   90.00
_cell.angle_beta   90.00
_cell.angle_gamma   90.00
#
_symmetry.space_group_name_H-M   'P 1'
#
loop_
_entity.id
_entity.type
_entity.pdbx_description
1 polymer ?
#
loop_
_entity_poly.entity_id
_entity_poly.type
_entity_poly.pdbx_seq_one_letter_code
_entity_poly.pdbx_strand_id
1 'polypeptide(L)'
;MEKPTHKTDEAAADKSDRIKDSAQQIWLAGLGAFAKMQQEGSKAFEALVKDGVGVQKKTQQAAEETLAQAQARMTGFASEFGTKAAGGWGKLENIFEDRVARALEKLGMPSAQEVAALQARIEALEAELKRKNAPRAARKTAARTPPEAAKPSRRHKPGSGA
;
A
#
# COMPACT_ATOMS: atom_id res chain seq x y z
N MET A 1 -9.64 84.80 40.80
CA MET A 1 -9.34 83.40 40.44
C MET A 1 -8.63 83.41 39.09
N GLU A 2 -7.30 83.37 39.04
CA GLU A 2 -6.59 83.18 37.78
C GLU A 2 -5.73 81.92 37.87
N LYS A 3 -6.02 80.93 37.01
CA LYS A 3 -5.36 79.62 36.94
C LYS A 3 -4.03 79.75 36.18
N PRO A 4 -2.95 79.05 36.57
CA PRO A 4 -1.73 78.97 35.79
C PRO A 4 -1.87 77.86 34.73
N THR A 5 -2.05 78.20 33.46
CA THR A 5 -2.16 77.20 32.37
C THR A 5 -0.98 77.19 31.39
N HIS A 6 0.04 78.03 31.54
CA HIS A 6 1.04 78.17 30.46
C HIS A 6 2.32 77.30 30.56
N LYS A 7 2.62 76.68 31.71
CA LYS A 7 3.89 75.97 31.92
C LYS A 7 3.86 74.48 31.53
N THR A 8 2.66 73.94 31.30
CA THR A 8 2.47 72.50 31.02
C THR A 8 2.45 72.20 29.52
N ASP A 9 2.02 73.14 28.69
CA ASP A 9 1.92 72.96 27.23
C ASP A 9 3.28 73.05 26.52
N GLU A 10 4.17 73.94 26.96
CA GLU A 10 5.50 74.13 26.35
C GLU A 10 6.41 72.92 26.59
N ALA A 11 6.36 72.34 27.79
CA ALA A 11 7.09 71.12 28.13
C ALA A 11 6.53 69.85 27.43
N ALA A 12 5.27 69.87 26.98
CA ALA A 12 4.65 68.78 26.23
C ALA A 12 4.98 68.87 24.72
N ALA A 13 5.07 70.08 24.17
CA ALA A 13 5.52 70.32 22.80
C ALA A 13 6.99 69.87 22.60
N ASP A 14 7.88 70.26 23.53
CA ASP A 14 9.31 69.92 23.47
C ASP A 14 9.58 68.40 23.56
N LYS A 15 8.74 67.67 24.31
CA LYS A 15 8.79 66.20 24.37
C LYS A 15 8.25 65.58 23.08
N SER A 16 7.19 66.14 22.51
CA SER A 16 6.58 65.63 21.28
C SER A 16 7.52 65.76 20.08
N ASP A 17 8.30 66.83 20.00
CA ASP A 17 9.25 67.02 18.90
C ASP A 17 10.48 66.10 19.02
N ARG A 18 11.01 65.88 20.24
CA ARG A 18 12.06 64.86 20.44
C ARG A 18 11.60 63.44 20.12
N ILE A 19 10.33 63.13 20.38
CA ILE A 19 9.76 61.81 20.05
C ILE A 19 9.62 61.66 18.52
N LYS A 20 9.18 62.70 17.80
CA LYS A 20 9.13 62.69 16.33
C LYS A 20 10.51 62.56 15.70
N ASP A 21 11.49 63.30 16.21
CA ASP A 21 12.88 63.23 15.74
C ASP A 21 13.47 61.83 15.97
N SER A 22 13.23 61.24 17.14
CA SER A 22 13.64 59.87 17.45
C SER A 22 12.94 58.84 16.56
N ALA A 23 11.63 58.97 16.35
CA ALA A 23 10.87 58.10 15.46
C ALA A 23 11.36 58.18 14.02
N GLN A 24 11.71 59.38 13.56
CA GLN A 24 12.28 59.61 12.24
C GLN A 24 13.70 59.02 12.12
N GLN A 25 14.52 59.13 13.16
CA GLN A 25 15.84 58.47 13.18
C GLN A 25 15.73 56.95 13.20
N ILE A 26 14.81 56.38 13.98
CA ILE A 26 14.55 54.94 13.99
C ILE A 26 14.07 54.47 12.62
N TRP A 27 13.19 55.23 11.96
CA TRP A 27 12.70 54.91 10.63
C TRP A 27 13.80 54.95 9.58
N LEU A 28 14.64 56.00 9.58
CA LEU A 28 15.78 56.12 8.68
C LEU A 28 16.84 55.04 8.94
N ALA A 29 17.09 54.70 10.20
CA ALA A 29 17.96 53.59 10.57
C ALA A 29 17.38 52.25 10.11
N GLY A 30 16.07 52.05 10.20
CA GLY A 30 15.37 50.89 9.67
C GLY A 30 15.51 50.75 8.16
N LEU A 31 15.32 51.83 7.39
CA LEU A 31 15.53 51.83 5.94
C LEU A 31 17.01 51.61 5.58
N GLY A 32 17.94 52.22 6.33
CA GLY A 32 19.37 52.04 6.12
C GLY A 32 19.84 50.60 6.38
N ALA A 33 19.33 49.98 7.45
CA ALA A 33 19.60 48.58 7.76
C ALA A 33 18.99 47.63 6.72
N PHE A 34 17.78 47.90 6.23
CA PHE A 34 17.15 47.13 5.15
C PHE A 34 17.94 47.24 3.84
N ALA A 35 18.38 48.44 3.46
CA ALA A 35 19.21 48.65 2.27
C ALA A 35 20.58 47.94 2.41
N LYS A 36 21.19 47.95 3.60
CA LYS A 36 22.43 47.23 3.89
C LYS A 36 22.25 45.71 3.83
N MET A 37 21.14 45.19 4.36
CA MET A 37 20.76 43.78 4.24
C MET A 37 20.50 43.40 2.77
N GLN A 38 19.93 44.27 1.94
CA GLN A 38 19.71 43.97 0.53
C GLN A 38 21.03 43.84 -0.25
N GLN A 39 22.02 44.69 0.05
CA GLN A 39 23.35 44.58 -0.56
C GLN A 39 24.14 43.37 -0.05
N GLU A 40 24.11 43.10 1.26
CA GLU A 40 24.83 41.96 1.85
C GLU A 40 24.12 40.62 1.57
N GLY A 41 22.79 40.64 1.49
CA GLY A 41 21.95 39.51 1.14
C GLY A 41 22.12 39.06 -0.30
N SER A 42 22.38 39.99 -1.23
CA SER A 42 22.69 39.65 -2.63
C SER A 42 24.02 38.89 -2.74
N LYS A 43 25.05 39.28 -1.97
CA LYS A 43 26.33 38.56 -1.91
C LYS A 43 26.21 37.20 -1.23
N ALA A 44 25.43 37.11 -0.15
CA ALA A 44 25.13 35.84 0.50
C ALA A 44 24.35 34.90 -0.43
N PHE A 45 23.43 35.44 -1.22
CA PHE A 45 22.70 34.68 -2.24
C PHE A 45 23.63 34.19 -3.35
N GLU A 46 24.50 35.04 -3.91
CA GLU A 46 25.50 34.61 -4.91
C GLU A 46 26.44 33.52 -4.37
N ALA A 47 26.86 33.64 -3.10
CA ALA A 47 27.66 32.62 -2.43
C ALA A 47 26.89 31.29 -2.29
N LEU A 48 25.63 31.34 -1.83
CA LEU A 48 24.77 30.17 -1.72
C LEU A 48 24.47 29.53 -3.08
N VAL A 49 24.30 30.31 -4.14
CA VAL A 49 24.11 29.79 -5.51
C VAL A 49 25.37 29.10 -6.00
N LYS A 50 26.55 29.69 -5.79
CA LYS A 50 27.83 29.08 -6.15
C LYS A 50 28.08 27.77 -5.37
N ASP A 51 27.77 27.77 -4.08
CA ASP A 51 27.85 26.58 -3.24
C ASP A 51 26.83 25.52 -3.68
N GLY A 52 25.60 25.93 -4.04
CA GLY A 52 24.56 25.06 -4.58
C GLY A 52 24.96 24.38 -5.89
N VAL A 53 25.56 25.13 -6.83
CA VAL A 53 26.12 24.56 -8.07
C VAL A 53 27.26 23.58 -7.77
N GLY A 54 28.11 23.91 -6.79
CA GLY A 54 29.19 23.03 -6.34
C GLY A 54 28.67 21.73 -5.71
N VAL A 55 27.65 21.81 -4.86
CA VAL A 55 26.99 20.66 -4.24
C VAL A 55 26.28 19.82 -5.30
N GLN A 56 25.52 20.42 -6.22
CA GLN A 56 24.86 19.69 -7.29
C GLN A 56 25.85 18.92 -8.16
N LYS A 57 26.98 19.53 -8.53
CA LYS A 57 28.03 18.87 -9.31
C LYS A 57 28.67 17.71 -8.54
N LYS A 58 28.97 17.89 -7.25
CA LYS A 58 29.48 16.82 -6.38
C LYS A 58 28.46 15.69 -6.20
N THR A 59 27.17 16.01 -6.05
CA THR A 59 26.10 15.02 -5.92
C THR A 59 25.87 14.27 -7.23
N GLN A 60 25.92 14.92 -8.40
CA GLN A 60 25.86 14.23 -9.69
C GLN A 60 27.04 13.26 -9.85
N GLN A 61 28.27 13.70 -9.56
CA GLN A 61 29.44 12.83 -9.62
C GLN A 61 29.37 11.66 -8.63
N ALA A 62 28.95 11.91 -7.40
CA ALA A 62 28.77 10.85 -6.40
C ALA A 62 27.63 9.89 -6.77
N ALA A 63 26.56 10.39 -7.39
CA ALA A 63 25.46 9.57 -7.88
C ALA A 63 25.89 8.72 -9.08
N GLU A 64 26.64 9.27 -10.03
CA GLU A 64 27.23 8.54 -11.15
C GLU A 64 28.18 7.44 -10.65
N GLU A 65 29.03 7.75 -9.67
CA GLU A 65 29.94 6.76 -9.07
C GLU A 65 29.17 5.69 -8.28
N THR A 66 28.15 6.08 -7.51
CA THR A 66 27.29 5.15 -6.77
C THR A 66 26.52 4.25 -7.71
N LEU A 67 25.98 4.79 -8.80
CA LEU A 67 25.26 4.02 -9.81
C LEU A 67 26.20 3.06 -10.55
N ALA A 68 27.38 3.52 -10.94
CA ALA A 68 28.39 2.67 -11.58
C ALA A 68 28.84 1.54 -10.65
N GLN A 69 29.07 1.83 -9.36
CA GLN A 69 29.41 0.82 -8.36
C GLN A 69 28.24 -0.14 -8.10
N ALA A 70 27.01 0.35 -8.03
CA ALA A 70 25.81 -0.49 -7.84
C ALA A 70 25.59 -1.40 -9.05
N GLN A 71 25.76 -0.88 -10.27
CA GLN A 71 25.70 -1.65 -11.50
C GLN A 71 26.81 -2.70 -11.54
N ALA A 72 28.06 -2.35 -11.20
CA ALA A 72 29.16 -3.30 -11.13
C ALA A 72 28.91 -4.41 -10.09
N ARG A 73 28.39 -4.05 -8.90
CA ARG A 73 28.00 -5.03 -7.88
C ARG A 73 26.84 -5.91 -8.35
N MET A 74 25.85 -5.36 -9.03
CA MET A 74 24.71 -6.10 -9.57
C MET A 74 25.16 -7.07 -10.68
N THR A 75 26.02 -6.63 -11.60
CA THR A 75 26.60 -7.48 -12.64
C THR A 75 27.50 -8.57 -12.06
N GLY A 76 28.30 -8.25 -11.04
CA GLY A 76 29.11 -9.23 -10.32
C GLY A 76 28.26 -10.30 -9.63
N PHE A 77 27.22 -9.87 -8.91
CA PHE A 77 26.28 -10.78 -8.24
C PHE A 77 25.49 -11.63 -9.24
N ALA A 78 25.01 -11.05 -10.34
CA ALA A 78 24.34 -11.78 -11.41
C ALA A 78 25.27 -12.80 -12.08
N SER A 79 26.54 -12.47 -12.25
CA SER A 79 27.54 -13.38 -12.85
C SER A 79 27.90 -14.53 -11.90
N GLU A 80 28.14 -14.25 -10.61
CA GLU A 80 28.46 -15.26 -9.60
C GLU A 80 27.26 -16.18 -9.29
N PHE A 81 26.05 -15.62 -9.24
CA PHE A 81 24.83 -16.36 -8.92
C PHE A 81 24.22 -17.04 -10.17
N GLY A 82 24.33 -16.41 -11.35
CA GLY A 82 23.87 -16.99 -12.62
C GLY A 82 24.72 -18.18 -13.07
N THR A 83 26.03 -18.18 -12.78
CA THR A 83 26.92 -19.28 -13.18
C THR A 83 27.00 -20.43 -12.18
N LYS A 84 26.68 -20.23 -10.89
CA LYS A 84 26.73 -21.29 -9.85
C LYS A 84 25.38 -21.68 -9.24
N ALA A 85 24.30 -20.93 -9.44
CA ALA A 85 23.09 -21.06 -8.61
C ALA A 85 21.75 -20.93 -9.37
N ALA A 86 21.62 -21.51 -10.58
CA ALA A 86 20.30 -21.73 -11.18
C ALA A 86 19.34 -22.48 -10.21
N GLY A 87 19.86 -23.28 -9.27
CA GLY A 87 19.07 -23.92 -8.20
C GLY A 87 18.90 -23.11 -6.89
N GLY A 88 19.61 -21.98 -6.72
CA GLY A 88 19.49 -21.10 -5.55
C GLY A 88 18.35 -20.10 -5.66
N TRP A 89 18.07 -19.62 -6.88
CA TRP A 89 16.94 -18.73 -7.17
C TRP A 89 15.59 -19.38 -6.87
N GLY A 90 15.41 -20.67 -7.18
CA GLY A 90 14.14 -21.36 -6.91
C GLY A 90 13.76 -21.44 -5.43
N LYS A 91 14.72 -21.43 -4.50
CA LYS A 91 14.42 -21.36 -3.04
C LYS A 91 14.07 -19.95 -2.60
N LEU A 92 14.68 -18.94 -3.22
CA LEU A 92 14.34 -17.53 -2.98
C LEU A 92 12.99 -17.17 -3.58
N GLU A 93 12.62 -17.77 -4.72
CA GLU A 93 11.29 -17.68 -5.31
C GLU A 93 10.24 -18.19 -4.33
N ASN A 94 10.42 -19.39 -3.75
CA ASN A 94 9.52 -19.89 -2.70
C ASN A 94 9.45 -18.95 -1.47
N ILE A 95 10.56 -18.40 -0.98
CA ILE A 95 10.56 -17.48 0.18
C ILE A 95 9.92 -16.13 -0.17
N PHE A 96 10.14 -15.64 -1.40
CA PHE A 96 9.53 -14.42 -1.90
C PHE A 96 8.03 -14.61 -2.06
N GLU A 97 7.59 -15.70 -2.67
CA GLU A 97 6.19 -16.10 -2.76
C GLU A 97 5.55 -16.19 -1.37
N ASP A 98 6.18 -16.85 -0.40
CA ASP A 98 5.69 -16.89 0.98
C ASP A 98 5.57 -15.50 1.62
N ARG A 99 6.51 -14.60 1.35
CA ARG A 99 6.47 -13.23 1.87
C ARG A 99 5.41 -12.37 1.18
N VAL A 100 5.25 -12.50 -0.12
CA VAL A 100 4.20 -11.82 -0.90
C VAL A 100 2.83 -12.36 -0.50
N ALA A 101 2.66 -13.67 -0.39
CA ALA A 101 1.43 -14.30 0.09
C ALA A 101 1.03 -13.78 1.47
N ARG A 102 1.96 -13.74 2.44
CA ARG A 102 1.71 -13.17 3.77
C ARG A 102 1.38 -11.68 3.77
N ALA A 103 1.95 -10.91 2.83
CA ALA A 103 1.66 -9.49 2.69
C ALA A 103 0.25 -9.27 2.10
N LEU A 104 -0.13 -10.07 1.09
CA LEU A 104 -1.46 -10.06 0.48
C LEU A 104 -2.54 -10.53 1.46
N GLU A 105 -2.27 -11.56 2.25
CA GLU A 105 -3.15 -12.04 3.32
C GLU A 105 -3.39 -10.93 4.38
N LYS A 106 -2.33 -10.21 4.79
CA LYS A 106 -2.47 -9.05 5.68
C LYS A 106 -3.27 -7.90 5.06
N LEU A 107 -3.29 -7.79 3.74
CA LEU A 107 -4.08 -6.82 2.99
C LEU A 107 -5.53 -7.29 2.78
N GLY A 108 -5.89 -8.50 3.24
CA GLY A 108 -7.22 -9.08 3.13
C GLY A 108 -7.50 -9.74 1.78
N MET A 109 -6.49 -10.03 0.97
CA MET A 109 -6.66 -10.75 -0.28
C MET A 109 -6.83 -12.26 0.01
N PRO A 110 -7.94 -12.89 -0.42
CA PRO A 110 -8.16 -14.32 -0.20
C PRO A 110 -7.17 -15.16 -1.01
N SER A 111 -6.74 -16.28 -0.43
CA SER A 111 -5.81 -17.19 -1.10
C SER A 111 -6.48 -17.94 -2.25
N ALA A 112 -5.68 -18.42 -3.22
CA ALA A 112 -6.20 -19.21 -4.34
C ALA A 112 -6.93 -20.49 -3.87
N GLN A 113 -6.46 -21.10 -2.78
CA GLN A 113 -7.09 -22.28 -2.19
C GLN A 113 -8.45 -21.98 -1.59
N GLU A 114 -8.61 -20.83 -0.92
CA GLU A 114 -9.90 -20.38 -0.38
C GLU A 114 -10.91 -20.11 -1.50
N VAL A 115 -10.46 -19.44 -2.57
CA VAL A 115 -11.31 -19.19 -3.75
C VAL A 115 -11.76 -20.52 -4.37
N ALA A 116 -10.84 -21.48 -4.55
CA ALA A 116 -11.17 -22.79 -5.08
C ALA A 116 -12.13 -23.57 -4.17
N ALA A 117 -11.94 -23.52 -2.85
CA ALA A 117 -12.84 -24.16 -1.88
C ALA A 117 -14.24 -23.54 -1.89
N LEU A 118 -14.35 -22.22 -2.06
CA LEU A 118 -15.63 -21.53 -2.22
C LEU A 118 -16.31 -21.93 -3.53
N GLN A 119 -15.56 -21.98 -4.64
CA GLN A 119 -16.07 -22.42 -5.95
C GLN A 119 -16.69 -23.82 -5.85
N ALA A 120 -15.98 -24.77 -5.22
CA ALA A 120 -16.49 -26.14 -5.05
C ALA A 120 -17.77 -26.20 -4.19
N ARG A 121 -17.87 -25.37 -3.16
CA ARG A 121 -19.09 -25.26 -2.34
C ARG A 121 -20.26 -24.69 -3.14
N ILE A 122 -20.01 -23.68 -3.97
CA ILE A 122 -21.03 -23.09 -4.84
C ILE A 122 -21.54 -24.14 -5.81
N GLU A 123 -20.65 -24.89 -6.48
CA GLU A 123 -21.04 -25.96 -7.40
C GLU A 123 -21.89 -27.05 -6.72
N ALA A 124 -21.52 -27.45 -5.51
CA ALA A 124 -22.29 -28.42 -4.72
C ALA A 124 -23.69 -27.89 -4.38
N LEU A 125 -23.80 -26.63 -3.95
CA LEU A 125 -25.07 -25.98 -3.64
C LEU A 125 -25.94 -25.80 -4.88
N GLU A 126 -25.35 -25.43 -6.02
CA GLU A 126 -26.05 -25.35 -7.30
C GLU A 126 -26.58 -26.71 -7.73
N ALA A 127 -25.82 -27.78 -7.52
CA ALA A 127 -26.26 -29.13 -7.82
C ALA A 127 -27.44 -29.55 -6.93
N GLU A 128 -27.42 -29.23 -5.64
CA GLU A 128 -28.54 -29.47 -4.73
C GLU A 128 -29.78 -28.65 -5.09
N LEU A 129 -29.59 -27.39 -5.46
CA LEU A 129 -30.68 -26.50 -5.86
C LEU A 129 -31.32 -26.97 -7.18
N LYS A 130 -30.52 -27.40 -8.17
CA LYS A 130 -31.00 -28.04 -9.39
C LYS A 130 -31.79 -29.32 -9.09
N ARG A 131 -31.33 -30.15 -8.14
CA ARG A 131 -32.07 -31.34 -7.71
C ARG A 131 -33.39 -31.02 -7.03
N LYS A 132 -33.45 -29.97 -6.21
CA LYS A 132 -34.68 -29.52 -5.52
C LYS A 132 -35.67 -28.85 -6.47
N ASN A 133 -35.18 -28.12 -7.46
CA ASN A 133 -35.99 -27.41 -8.46
C ASN A 133 -36.31 -28.25 -9.70
N ALA A 134 -35.75 -29.46 -9.81
CA ALA A 134 -36.16 -30.40 -10.85
C ALA A 134 -37.66 -30.72 -10.63
N PRO A 135 -38.53 -30.49 -11.64
CA PRO A 135 -39.93 -30.85 -11.51
C PRO A 135 -39.99 -32.33 -11.16
N ARG A 136 -40.69 -32.66 -10.07
CA ARG A 136 -40.92 -34.04 -9.63
C ARG A 136 -41.60 -34.77 -10.78
N ALA A 137 -40.79 -35.43 -11.61
CA ALA A 137 -41.28 -36.27 -12.68
C ALA A 137 -42.24 -37.26 -12.03
N ALA A 138 -43.51 -37.17 -12.43
CA ALA A 138 -44.58 -37.99 -11.89
C ALA A 138 -44.12 -39.44 -11.89
N ARG A 139 -43.95 -39.99 -10.69
CA ARG A 139 -43.57 -41.38 -10.49
C ARG A 139 -44.73 -42.20 -11.05
N LYS A 140 -44.64 -42.63 -12.31
CA LYS A 140 -45.56 -43.59 -12.89
C LYS A 140 -45.51 -44.82 -11.98
N THR A 141 -46.59 -45.01 -11.22
CA THR A 141 -46.83 -46.24 -10.47
C THR A 141 -46.89 -47.36 -11.48
N ALA A 142 -45.81 -48.14 -11.60
CA ALA A 142 -45.84 -49.41 -12.28
C ALA A 142 -46.87 -50.28 -11.55
N ALA A 143 -47.96 -50.59 -12.26
CA ALA A 143 -49.03 -51.43 -11.77
C ALA A 143 -48.46 -52.78 -11.31
N ARG A 144 -48.78 -53.17 -10.07
CA ARG A 144 -48.55 -54.51 -9.53
C ARG A 144 -49.30 -55.53 -10.38
N THR A 145 -48.59 -56.47 -11.00
CA THR A 145 -49.15 -57.76 -11.42
C THR A 145 -49.02 -58.75 -10.25
N PRO A 146 -50.11 -59.43 -9.82
CA PRO A 146 -50.04 -60.43 -8.76
C PRO A 146 -49.44 -61.74 -9.28
N PRO A 147 -48.63 -62.48 -8.48
CA PRO A 147 -48.18 -63.81 -8.86
C PRO A 147 -49.30 -64.84 -8.66
N GLU A 148 -49.59 -65.56 -9.74
CA GLU A 148 -50.56 -66.65 -9.81
C GLU A 148 -50.09 -67.89 -9.03
N ALA A 149 -51.04 -68.54 -8.35
CA ALA A 149 -50.82 -69.60 -7.39
C ALA A 149 -50.62 -70.99 -8.03
N ALA A 150 -49.57 -71.68 -7.55
CA ALA A 150 -49.45 -73.09 -7.17
C ALA A 150 -49.96 -74.24 -8.08
N LYS A 151 -49.09 -75.26 -8.27
CA LYS A 151 -49.51 -76.68 -8.26
C LYS A 151 -48.57 -77.57 -7.41
N PRO A 152 -49.11 -78.51 -6.62
CA PRO A 152 -48.37 -79.28 -5.62
C PRO A 152 -47.73 -80.56 -6.18
N SER A 153 -46.54 -80.90 -5.64
CA SER A 153 -45.85 -82.17 -5.91
C SER A 153 -46.53 -83.33 -5.18
N ARG A 154 -46.99 -84.34 -5.94
CA ARG A 154 -47.49 -85.62 -5.41
C ARG A 154 -46.40 -86.69 -5.46
N ARG A 155 -46.21 -87.32 -4.31
CA ARG A 155 -45.38 -88.47 -3.98
C ARG A 155 -45.92 -89.77 -4.60
N HIS A 156 -45.02 -90.64 -5.06
CA HIS A 156 -45.22 -92.06 -5.40
C HIS A 156 -43.82 -92.72 -5.40
N LYS A 157 -43.51 -93.95 -4.95
CA LYS A 157 -44.04 -95.03 -4.08
C LYS A 157 -42.81 -95.97 -3.86
N PRO A 158 -42.68 -96.74 -2.76
CA PRO A 158 -41.48 -97.57 -2.53
C PRO A 158 -41.50 -98.87 -3.34
N GLY A 159 -40.31 -99.40 -3.64
CA GLY A 159 -40.08 -100.68 -4.29
C GLY A 159 -38.80 -101.34 -3.78
N SER A 160 -38.96 -102.53 -3.21
CA SER A 160 -37.99 -103.44 -2.62
C SER A 160 -37.25 -104.26 -3.67
N GLY A 161 -35.99 -104.64 -3.43
CA GLY A 161 -35.42 -105.88 -3.97
C GLY A 161 -33.96 -105.82 -4.47
N ALA A 162 -33.21 -106.84 -4.02
CA ALA A 162 -31.85 -107.29 -4.34
C ALA A 162 -30.67 -106.53 -3.69
#